data_AF-A0A9Q3EU70-F1
#
_entry.id   AF-A0A9Q3EU70-F1
#
_cell.length_a   1.000
_cell.length_b   1.000
_cell.length_c   1.000
_cell.angle_alpha   90.00
_cell.angle_beta   90.00
_cell.angle_gamma   90.00
#
_symmetry.space_group_name_H-M   'P 1'
#
loop_
_entity.id
_entity.type
_entity.pdbx_description
1 polymer ?
#
loop_
_entity_poly.entity_id
_entity_poly.type
_entity_poly.pdbx_seq_one_letter_code
_entity_poly.pdbx_strand_id
1 'polypeptide(L)'
;MTSIGKIIKEIIIPHRKVNIRLNPELVVLEDTHIQGFLLGPEYQKMYGIDIYNSKKMHITIGTNKENKFSLDLYKMSTHDPLEELLNEFREGQFSTKLTSKQKICLLKILRKNIPELAIGEEPLGKIRGHDIELYLDVERPYQPILRRPLYPASLETRKEYEKHINELQDMDFIRKIGHNEIMEITTSVLITWNYWKSRLCGDFRALNNCTKADSHPIPRVPHALHKLEKAKYITKMDCMKGFH
;
A
#
# COMPACT_ATOMS: atom_id res chain seq x y z
N MET A 1 -35.90 -14.64 18.33
CA MET A 1 -34.66 -13.86 18.22
C MET A 1 -34.17 -13.56 19.62
N THR A 2 -33.09 -14.20 20.02
CA THR A 2 -32.41 -14.02 21.30
C THR A 2 -31.43 -12.85 21.17
N SER A 3 -31.54 -11.84 22.05
CA SER A 3 -30.56 -10.77 22.12
C SER A 3 -29.31 -11.26 22.84
N ILE A 4 -28.17 -11.17 22.17
CA ILE A 4 -26.86 -11.61 22.69
C ILE A 4 -26.25 -10.52 23.58
N GLY A 5 -26.57 -9.25 23.34
CA GLY A 5 -26.05 -8.14 24.13
C GLY A 5 -26.40 -6.78 23.56
N LYS A 6 -25.89 -5.74 24.22
CA LYS A 6 -26.10 -4.33 23.86
C LYS A 6 -24.75 -3.65 23.73
N ILE A 7 -24.54 -2.95 22.61
CA ILE A 7 -23.35 -2.14 22.34
C ILE A 7 -23.79 -0.69 22.24
N ILE A 8 -23.17 0.18 23.03
CA ILE A 8 -23.37 1.63 22.92
C ILE A 8 -22.11 2.17 22.25
N LYS A 9 -22.26 2.78 21.07
CA LYS A 9 -21.13 3.36 20.33
C LYS A 9 -21.53 4.69 19.75
N GLU A 10 -20.81 5.74 20.12
CA GLU A 10 -21.02 7.08 19.60
C GLU A 10 -20.69 7.11 18.10
N ILE A 11 -21.66 7.55 17.30
CA ILE A 11 -21.51 7.82 15.87
C ILE A 11 -21.45 9.33 15.70
N ILE A 12 -20.29 9.83 15.25
CA ILE A 12 -20.08 11.24 14.97
C ILE A 12 -20.21 11.45 13.45
N ILE A 13 -21.20 12.22 13.04
CA ILE A 13 -21.34 12.68 11.66
C ILE A 13 -20.75 14.09 11.59
N PRO A 14 -19.58 14.27 10.94
CA PRO A 14 -18.91 15.55 10.90
C PRO A 14 -19.70 16.56 10.06
N HIS A 15 -19.89 17.78 10.58
CA HIS A 15 -20.63 18.84 9.89
C HIS A 15 -20.06 20.23 10.19
N ARG A 16 -20.16 21.15 9.22
CA ARG A 16 -19.42 22.44 9.23
C ARG A 16 -19.79 23.41 10.36
N LYS A 17 -21.00 23.31 10.93
CA LYS A 17 -21.46 24.19 12.03
C LYS A 17 -21.48 23.50 13.40
N VAL A 18 -21.93 22.24 13.45
CA VAL A 18 -22.02 21.42 14.67
C VAL A 18 -21.95 19.97 14.22
N ASN A 19 -21.05 19.18 14.80
CA ASN A 19 -21.00 17.73 14.57
C ASN A 19 -22.25 17.06 15.16
N ILE A 20 -22.92 16.23 14.37
CA ILE A 20 -24.07 15.47 14.86
C ILE A 20 -23.52 14.26 15.59
N ARG A 21 -23.83 14.15 16.88
CA ARG A 21 -23.44 13.02 17.72
C ARG A 21 -24.68 12.17 17.99
N LEU A 22 -24.65 10.95 17.51
CA LEU A 22 -25.67 9.95 17.78
C LEU A 22 -25.08 8.94 18.77
N ASN A 23 -25.81 8.63 19.84
CA ASN A 23 -25.44 7.56 20.78
C ASN A 23 -26.42 6.39 20.61
N PRO A 24 -26.40 5.67 19.47
CA PRO A 24 -27.28 4.55 19.27
C PRO A 24 -26.96 3.43 20.26
N GLU A 25 -28.03 2.84 20.78
CA GLU A 25 -27.98 1.58 21.48
C GLU A 25 -28.19 0.46 20.47
N LEU A 26 -27.12 -0.25 20.12
CA LEU A 26 -27.15 -1.35 19.17
C LEU A 26 -27.44 -2.64 19.93
N VAL A 27 -28.61 -3.23 19.68
CA VAL A 27 -28.95 -4.55 20.21
C VAL A 27 -28.41 -5.60 19.24
N VAL A 28 -27.51 -6.44 19.74
CA VAL A 28 -26.93 -7.54 18.97
C VAL A 28 -27.87 -8.73 19.06
N LEU A 29 -28.35 -9.20 17.91
CA LEU A 29 -29.22 -10.35 17.78
C LEU A 29 -28.43 -11.52 17.18
N GLU A 30 -28.79 -12.74 17.57
CA GLU A 30 -28.20 -13.97 17.03
C GLU A 30 -28.56 -14.12 15.53
N ASP A 31 -27.55 -14.42 14.71
CA ASP A 31 -27.65 -14.69 13.26
C ASP A 31 -28.32 -13.60 12.40
N THR A 32 -28.16 -12.32 12.74
CA THR A 32 -28.75 -11.21 11.97
C THR A 32 -27.71 -10.21 11.47
N HIS A 33 -27.71 -9.99 10.16
CA HIS A 33 -26.85 -8.98 9.50
C HIS A 33 -27.58 -7.64 9.43
N ILE A 34 -26.94 -6.57 9.90
CA ILE A 34 -27.51 -5.22 9.86
C ILE A 34 -27.42 -4.68 8.43
N GLN A 35 -28.56 -4.53 7.75
CA GLN A 35 -28.66 -3.97 6.39
C GLN A 35 -28.72 -2.43 6.37
N GLY A 36 -28.78 -1.79 7.54
CA GLY A 36 -28.85 -0.34 7.71
C GLY A 36 -29.43 0.03 9.07
N PHE A 37 -29.45 1.32 9.38
CA PHE A 37 -30.11 1.86 10.58
C PHE A 37 -31.29 2.74 10.17
N LEU A 38 -32.40 2.63 10.91
CA LEU A 38 -33.56 3.51 10.74
C LEU A 38 -33.35 4.74 11.61
N LEU A 39 -33.34 5.92 11.00
CA LEU A 39 -33.34 7.19 11.73
C LEU A 39 -34.78 7.66 11.87
N GLY A 40 -35.27 7.78 13.12
CA GLY A 40 -36.62 8.22 13.39
C GLY A 40 -36.91 9.64 12.90
N PRO A 41 -38.17 9.96 12.54
CA PRO A 41 -38.54 11.27 11.99
C PRO A 41 -38.27 12.44 12.97
N GLU A 42 -38.28 12.18 14.27
CA GLU A 42 -37.93 13.18 15.30
C GLU A 42 -36.46 13.61 15.22
N TYR A 43 -35.55 12.65 15.04
CA TYR A 43 -34.12 12.89 14.84
C TYR A 43 -33.86 13.60 13.51
N GLN A 44 -34.57 13.21 12.45
CA GLN A 44 -34.48 13.90 11.15
C GLN A 44 -34.83 15.37 11.29
N LYS A 45 -35.93 15.69 12.01
CA LYS A 45 -36.35 17.07 12.25
C LYS A 45 -35.39 17.85 13.15
N MET A 46 -34.88 17.23 14.22
CA MET A 46 -33.97 17.87 15.18
C MET A 46 -32.66 18.31 14.54
N TYR A 47 -32.12 17.51 13.61
CA TYR A 47 -30.84 17.77 12.96
C TYR A 47 -30.98 18.32 11.53
N GLY A 48 -32.21 18.61 11.08
CA GLY A 48 -32.50 19.15 9.75
C GLY A 48 -32.07 18.22 8.61
N ILE A 49 -32.26 16.92 8.77
CA ILE A 49 -31.86 15.91 7.80
C ILE A 49 -33.02 15.68 6.82
N ASP A 50 -32.83 16.11 5.57
CA ASP A 50 -33.79 15.86 4.49
C ASP A 50 -33.29 14.73 3.59
N ILE A 51 -34.19 13.79 3.25
CA ILE A 51 -33.90 12.66 2.35
C ILE A 51 -34.66 12.90 1.04
N TYR A 52 -33.91 13.04 -0.05
CA TYR A 52 -34.47 13.20 -1.40
C TYR A 52 -34.30 11.92 -2.20
N ASN A 53 -35.39 11.45 -2.82
CA ASN A 53 -35.42 10.20 -3.55
C ASN A 53 -35.87 10.46 -5.01
N SER A 54 -34.96 10.96 -5.85
CA SER A 54 -35.26 11.32 -7.25
C SER A 54 -34.65 10.35 -8.27
N LYS A 55 -33.37 10.00 -8.15
CA LYS A 55 -32.69 8.95 -8.95
C LYS A 55 -31.70 8.12 -8.12
N LYS A 56 -31.05 8.74 -7.14
CA LYS A 56 -30.30 8.10 -6.05
C LYS A 56 -30.79 8.70 -4.72
N MET A 57 -30.67 7.95 -3.63
CA MET A 57 -30.96 8.47 -2.30
C MET A 57 -29.92 9.53 -1.95
N HIS A 58 -30.37 10.77 -1.78
CA HIS A 58 -29.51 11.88 -1.35
C HIS A 58 -29.96 12.37 0.02
N ILE A 59 -28.99 12.63 0.90
CA ILE A 59 -29.24 13.23 2.20
C ILE A 59 -28.64 14.64 2.20
N THR A 60 -29.39 15.61 2.70
CA THR A 60 -28.85 16.94 3.07
C THR A 60 -29.00 17.14 4.56
N ILE A 61 -28.03 17.83 5.15
CA ILE A 61 -28.02 18.17 6.58
C ILE A 61 -28.11 19.69 6.68
N GLY A 62 -29.20 20.20 7.25
CA GLY A 62 -29.53 21.62 7.33
C GLY A 62 -30.18 22.20 6.07
N THR A 63 -30.47 23.50 6.10
CA THR A 63 -31.21 24.23 5.04
C THR A 63 -30.47 24.39 3.71
N ASN A 64 -29.24 23.88 3.58
CA ASN A 64 -28.42 24.11 2.39
C ASN A 64 -28.54 22.95 1.39
N LYS A 65 -29.31 23.17 0.32
CA LYS A 65 -29.59 22.20 -0.75
C LYS A 65 -28.38 21.89 -1.66
N GLU A 66 -27.25 22.58 -1.49
CA GLU A 66 -26.04 22.42 -2.31
C GLU A 66 -25.17 21.23 -1.85
N ASN A 67 -25.15 20.90 -0.55
CA ASN A 67 -24.36 19.78 -0.02
C ASN A 67 -25.19 18.49 0.00
N LYS A 68 -25.40 17.90 -1.18
CA LYS A 68 -26.07 16.61 -1.32
C LYS A 68 -25.07 15.48 -1.11
N PHE A 69 -25.25 14.69 -0.06
CA PHE A 69 -24.51 13.45 0.14
C PHE A 69 -25.26 12.32 -0.56
N SER A 70 -24.65 11.69 -1.56
CA SER A 70 -25.20 10.45 -2.13
C SER A 70 -25.04 9.32 -1.11
N LEU A 71 -26.16 8.77 -0.68
CA LEU A 71 -26.16 7.48 0.01
C LEU A 71 -26.12 6.42 -1.07
N ASP A 72 -24.91 6.08 -1.51
CA ASP A 72 -24.74 4.80 -2.19
C ASP A 72 -25.03 3.75 -1.12
N LEU A 73 -26.24 3.17 -1.17
CA LEU A 73 -26.54 1.93 -0.48
C LEU A 73 -25.49 0.94 -0.99
N TYR A 74 -24.40 0.79 -0.24
CA TYR A 74 -23.58 -0.39 -0.34
C TYR A 74 -24.57 -1.53 -0.12
N LYS A 75 -25.00 -2.16 -1.21
CA LYS A 75 -25.45 -3.54 -1.16
C LYS A 75 -24.27 -4.25 -0.52
N MET A 76 -24.35 -4.49 0.79
CA MET A 76 -23.49 -5.48 1.42
C MET A 76 -23.80 -6.74 0.66
N SER A 77 -22.92 -7.05 -0.27
CA SER A 77 -23.13 -8.14 -1.17
C SER A 77 -23.26 -9.39 -0.33
N THR A 78 -24.20 -10.24 -0.69
CA THR A 78 -24.31 -11.61 -0.22
C THR A 78 -23.15 -12.47 -0.72
N HIS A 79 -21.94 -11.91 -0.81
CA HIS A 79 -20.77 -12.65 -1.20
C HIS A 79 -20.35 -13.51 -0.02
N ASP A 80 -20.15 -14.80 -0.30
CA ASP A 80 -19.43 -15.71 0.58
C ASP A 80 -18.16 -14.97 1.08
N PRO A 81 -17.84 -14.96 2.40
CA PRO A 81 -16.60 -14.37 2.91
C PRO A 81 -15.37 -14.81 2.10
N LEU A 82 -15.43 -15.99 1.47
CA LEU A 82 -14.44 -16.48 0.53
C LEU A 82 -14.33 -15.63 -0.75
N GLU A 83 -15.43 -15.23 -1.38
CA GLU A 83 -15.45 -14.40 -2.59
C GLU A 83 -14.96 -12.98 -2.31
N GLU A 84 -15.29 -12.41 -1.15
CA GLU A 84 -14.83 -11.08 -0.77
C GLU A 84 -13.32 -11.06 -0.52
N LEU A 85 -12.79 -12.08 0.17
CA LEU A 85 -11.35 -12.30 0.36
C LEU A 85 -10.63 -12.64 -0.95
N LEU A 86 -11.21 -13.47 -1.82
CA LEU A 86 -10.63 -13.77 -3.14
C LEU A 86 -10.58 -12.51 -4.04
N ASN A 87 -11.59 -11.64 -3.93
CA ASN A 87 -11.64 -10.35 -4.62
C ASN A 87 -10.68 -9.31 -4.04
N GLU A 88 -10.21 -9.49 -2.80
CA GLU A 88 -9.20 -8.66 -2.13
C GLU A 88 -7.80 -9.06 -2.62
N PHE A 89 -7.53 -10.37 -2.70
CA PHE A 89 -6.27 -10.94 -3.20
C PHE A 89 -6.33 -11.26 -4.71
N ARG A 90 -6.82 -10.35 -5.57
CA ARG A 90 -7.06 -10.56 -7.01
C ARG A 90 -5.90 -11.19 -7.80
N GLU A 91 -4.68 -11.08 -7.29
CA GLU A 91 -3.44 -11.60 -7.88
C GLU A 91 -3.01 -12.98 -7.33
N GLY A 92 -3.72 -13.53 -6.34
CA GLY A 92 -3.36 -14.75 -5.64
C GLY A 92 -3.69 -16.02 -6.43
N GLN A 93 -2.67 -16.68 -6.99
CA GLN A 93 -2.81 -18.00 -7.59
C GLN A 93 -2.77 -19.10 -6.52
N PHE A 94 -3.94 -19.67 -6.19
CA PHE A 94 -4.01 -20.83 -5.30
C PHE A 94 -3.84 -22.13 -6.09
N SER A 95 -3.08 -23.08 -5.53
CA SER A 95 -2.96 -24.42 -6.13
C SER A 95 -4.32 -25.12 -6.21
N THR A 96 -4.56 -25.83 -7.30
CA THR A 96 -5.75 -26.67 -7.52
C THR A 96 -5.85 -27.84 -6.55
N LYS A 97 -4.74 -28.21 -5.89
CA LYS A 97 -4.67 -29.31 -4.91
C LYS A 97 -5.18 -28.93 -3.51
N LEU A 98 -5.44 -27.65 -3.25
CA LEU A 98 -5.91 -27.18 -1.95
C LEU A 98 -7.41 -27.37 -1.80
N THR A 99 -7.83 -27.94 -0.67
CA THR A 99 -9.25 -28.04 -0.30
C THR A 99 -9.84 -26.67 0.06
N SER A 100 -11.16 -26.52 -0.05
CA SER A 100 -11.85 -25.26 0.28
C SER A 100 -11.56 -24.80 1.73
N LYS A 101 -11.49 -25.75 2.68
CA LYS A 101 -11.16 -25.45 4.08
C LYS A 101 -9.73 -24.91 4.25
N GLN A 102 -8.76 -25.45 3.50
CA GLN A 102 -7.38 -24.96 3.53
C GLN A 102 -7.24 -23.57 2.91
N LYS A 103 -7.96 -23.29 1.82
CA LYS A 103 -8.00 -21.96 1.20
C LYS A 103 -8.54 -20.91 2.17
N ILE A 104 -9.64 -21.21 2.85
CA ILE A 104 -10.22 -20.33 3.89
C ILE A 104 -9.20 -20.06 5.00
N CYS A 105 -8.51 -21.10 5.48
CA CYS A 105 -7.52 -20.97 6.54
C CYS A 105 -6.35 -20.08 6.10
N LEU A 106 -5.85 -20.25 4.87
CA LEU A 106 -4.79 -19.43 4.30
C LEU A 106 -5.21 -17.97 4.16
N LEU A 107 -6.41 -17.72 3.62
CA LEU A 107 -6.97 -16.38 3.48
C LEU A 107 -7.13 -15.69 4.85
N LYS A 108 -7.54 -16.41 5.89
CA LYS A 108 -7.58 -15.86 7.27
C LYS A 108 -6.19 -15.47 7.78
N ILE A 109 -5.16 -16.26 7.48
CA ILE A 109 -3.78 -15.95 7.85
C ILE A 109 -3.29 -14.71 7.08
N LEU A 110 -3.54 -14.64 5.77
CA LEU A 110 -3.17 -13.48 4.97
C LEU A 110 -3.88 -12.22 5.48
N ARG A 111 -5.19 -12.30 5.74
CA ARG A 111 -5.98 -11.18 6.29
C ARG A 111 -5.44 -10.69 7.64
N LYS A 112 -5.02 -11.61 8.50
CA LYS A 112 -4.43 -11.26 9.80
C LYS A 112 -3.11 -10.51 9.65
N ASN A 113 -2.34 -10.81 8.60
CA ASN A 113 -1.02 -10.24 8.36
C ASN A 113 -1.00 -9.30 7.13
N ILE A 114 -2.12 -8.63 6.83
CA ILE A 114 -2.18 -7.63 5.76
C ILE A 114 -1.12 -6.53 5.92
N PRO A 115 -0.87 -5.95 7.11
CA PRO A 115 0.07 -4.83 7.21
C PRO A 115 1.53 -5.22 6.92
N GLU A 116 1.87 -6.51 6.99
CA GLU A 116 3.20 -7.03 6.63
C GLU A 116 3.32 -7.41 5.14
N LEU A 117 2.21 -7.43 4.41
CA LEU A 117 2.17 -7.83 3.00
C LEU A 117 2.12 -6.59 2.10
N ALA A 118 3.00 -6.54 1.09
CA ALA A 118 2.96 -5.52 0.06
C ALA A 118 1.81 -5.82 -0.93
N ILE A 119 0.59 -5.38 -0.59
CA ILE A 119 -0.61 -5.57 -1.41
C ILE A 119 -0.97 -4.26 -2.11
N GLY A 120 -1.03 -4.28 -3.44
CA GLY A 120 -1.49 -3.13 -4.24
C GLY A 120 -0.56 -1.92 -4.19
N GLU A 121 -1.14 -0.73 -4.04
CA GLU A 121 -0.45 0.57 -4.06
C GLU A 121 -0.13 1.11 -2.65
N GLU A 122 -0.26 0.29 -1.60
CA GLU A 122 0.08 0.70 -0.24
C GLU A 122 1.56 1.10 -0.12
N PRO A 123 1.88 2.08 0.75
CA PRO A 123 3.25 2.55 0.92
C PRO A 123 4.13 1.40 1.41
N LEU A 124 5.25 1.19 0.73
CA LEU A 124 6.21 0.15 1.09
C LEU A 124 6.78 0.42 2.48
N GLY A 125 6.99 -0.66 3.24
CA GLY A 125 7.60 -0.56 4.57
C GLY A 125 9.02 -0.01 4.48
N LYS A 126 9.39 0.85 5.44
CA LYS A 126 10.75 1.40 5.59
C LYS A 126 11.38 0.88 6.87
N ILE A 127 12.54 0.24 6.78
CA ILE A 127 13.32 -0.19 7.94
C ILE A 127 13.98 1.06 8.55
N ARG A 128 13.76 1.30 9.85
CA ARG A 128 14.34 2.44 10.58
C ARG A 128 15.52 1.98 11.43
N GLY A 129 16.59 2.78 11.48
CA GLY A 129 17.76 2.53 12.34
C GLY A 129 18.79 1.56 11.77
N HIS A 130 18.67 1.20 10.48
CA HIS A 130 19.62 0.36 9.75
C HIS A 130 20.15 1.11 8.52
N ASP A 131 20.48 2.39 8.70
CA ASP A 131 21.08 3.19 7.64
C ASP A 131 22.45 2.60 7.25
N ILE A 132 22.71 2.58 5.94
CA ILE A 132 23.94 2.01 5.39
C ILE A 132 25.00 3.10 5.29
N GLU A 133 26.12 2.91 5.98
CA GLU A 133 27.33 3.72 5.78
C GLU A 133 28.19 3.11 4.68
N LEU A 134 28.47 3.90 3.64
CA LEU A 134 29.35 3.50 2.54
C LEU A 134 30.73 4.12 2.75
N TYR A 135 31.75 3.28 2.84
CA TYR A 135 33.15 3.69 2.93
C TYR A 135 33.81 3.67 1.56
N LEU A 136 34.54 4.73 1.22
CA LEU A 136 35.29 4.83 -0.03
C LEU A 136 36.78 4.66 0.24
N ASP A 137 37.50 4.03 -0.69
CA ASP A 137 38.96 3.86 -0.67
C ASP A 137 39.70 5.12 -1.17
N VAL A 138 38.96 6.20 -1.48
CA VAL A 138 39.49 7.46 -1.99
C VAL A 138 39.13 8.62 -1.06
N GLU A 139 40.09 9.51 -0.86
CA GLU A 139 39.89 10.73 -0.05
C GLU A 139 39.51 11.93 -0.93
N ARG A 140 39.06 13.01 -0.28
CA ARG A 140 38.79 14.28 -0.95
C ARG A 140 40.10 14.98 -1.32
N PRO A 141 40.18 15.65 -2.49
CA PRO A 141 39.12 15.82 -3.48
C PRO A 141 38.91 14.56 -4.35
N TYR A 142 37.64 14.21 -4.59
CA TYR A 142 37.30 13.04 -5.40
C TYR A 142 37.68 13.22 -6.87
N GLN A 143 38.07 12.12 -7.51
CA GLN A 143 38.44 12.10 -8.93
C GLN A 143 37.26 12.52 -9.83
N PRO A 144 37.52 13.21 -10.96
CA PRO A 144 36.46 13.65 -11.88
C PRO A 144 35.57 12.52 -12.41
N ILE A 145 36.07 11.28 -12.45
CA ILE A 145 35.30 10.10 -12.88
C ILE A 145 34.07 9.82 -12.00
N LEU A 146 34.08 10.28 -10.74
CA LEU A 146 32.95 10.19 -9.81
C LEU A 146 31.91 11.29 -10.02
N ARG A 147 32.14 12.24 -10.94
CA ARG A 147 31.19 13.28 -11.35
C ARG A 147 30.71 13.02 -12.77
N ARG A 148 29.82 12.04 -12.94
CA ARG A 148 29.35 11.67 -14.27
C ARG A 148 28.17 12.53 -14.71
N PRO A 149 28.19 13.08 -15.95
CA PRO A 149 27.06 13.79 -16.52
C PRO A 149 25.96 12.79 -16.95
N LEU A 150 24.75 13.29 -17.17
CA LEU A 150 23.68 12.48 -17.72
C LEU A 150 24.03 11.98 -19.13
N TYR A 151 23.65 10.75 -19.45
CA TYR A 151 23.78 10.25 -20.81
C TYR A 151 22.85 11.03 -21.76
N PRO A 152 23.28 11.32 -23.01
CA PRO A 152 22.39 11.83 -24.04
C PRO A 152 21.20 10.90 -24.23
N ALA A 153 20.00 11.47 -24.32
CA ALA A 153 18.75 10.72 -24.35
C ALA A 153 17.81 11.29 -25.41
N SER A 154 17.12 10.39 -26.13
CA SER A 154 16.05 10.77 -27.05
C SER A 154 14.86 11.38 -26.29
N LEU A 155 13.96 12.06 -27.01
CA LEU A 155 12.74 12.61 -26.41
C LEU A 155 11.86 11.52 -25.77
N GLU A 156 11.76 10.34 -26.39
CA GLU A 156 11.05 9.19 -25.84
C GLU A 156 11.69 8.71 -24.54
N THR A 157 13.02 8.59 -24.52
CA THR A 157 13.76 8.17 -23.32
C THR A 157 13.62 9.18 -22.18
N ARG A 158 13.55 10.49 -22.49
CA ARG A 158 13.31 11.55 -21.49
C ARG A 158 11.95 11.42 -20.81
N LYS A 159 10.90 11.12 -21.57
CA LYS A 159 9.57 10.86 -21.00
C LYS A 159 9.59 9.69 -20.03
N GLU A 160 10.31 8.62 -20.38
CA GLU A 160 10.46 7.47 -19.48
C GLU A 160 11.27 7.82 -18.22
N TYR A 161 12.34 8.61 -18.32
CA TYR A 161 13.05 9.12 -17.14
C TYR A 161 12.10 9.88 -16.20
N GLU A 162 11.35 10.83 -16.73
CA GLU A 162 10.41 11.64 -15.93
C GLU A 162 9.37 10.76 -15.23
N LYS A 163 8.81 9.79 -15.96
CA LYS A 163 7.88 8.82 -15.39
C LYS A 163 8.48 8.06 -14.20
N HIS A 164 9.63 7.41 -14.40
CA HIS A 164 10.28 6.62 -13.33
C HIS A 164 10.74 7.50 -12.16
N ILE A 165 11.25 8.71 -12.42
CA ILE A 165 11.68 9.65 -11.37
C ILE A 165 10.48 10.12 -10.53
N ASN A 166 9.35 10.44 -11.17
CA ASN A 166 8.15 10.85 -10.45
C ASN A 166 7.61 9.69 -9.59
N GLU A 167 7.54 8.47 -10.14
CA GLU A 167 7.14 7.28 -9.37
C GLU A 167 8.03 7.06 -8.13
N LEU A 168 9.35 7.21 -8.26
CA LEU A 168 10.29 7.09 -7.14
C LEU A 168 10.20 8.24 -6.13
N GLN A 169 9.83 9.45 -6.58
CA GLN A 169 9.59 10.60 -5.70
C GLN A 169 8.29 10.44 -4.92
N ASP A 170 7.23 9.97 -5.57
CA ASP A 170 5.92 9.71 -4.95
C ASP A 170 6.03 8.60 -3.89
N MET A 171 6.91 7.61 -4.12
CA MET A 171 7.24 6.56 -3.14
C MET A 171 8.22 7.01 -2.05
N ASP A 172 8.69 8.26 -2.09
CA ASP A 172 9.65 8.82 -1.14
C ASP A 172 10.95 7.99 -1.07
N PHE A 173 11.40 7.46 -2.21
CA PHE A 173 12.67 6.73 -2.36
C PHE A 173 13.81 7.64 -2.78
N ILE A 174 13.50 8.71 -3.52
CA ILE A 174 14.46 9.72 -3.94
C ILE A 174 13.92 11.11 -3.64
N ARG A 175 14.82 12.07 -3.45
CA ARG A 175 14.47 13.48 -3.25
C ARG A 175 15.25 14.37 -4.21
N LYS A 176 14.71 15.56 -4.44
CA LYS A 176 15.47 16.63 -5.09
C LYS A 176 16.52 17.17 -4.11
N ILE A 177 17.69 17.49 -4.64
CA ILE A 177 18.81 18.05 -3.88
C ILE A 177 18.71 19.57 -3.96
N GLY A 178 18.79 20.24 -2.82
CA GLY A 178 18.63 21.69 -2.74
C GLY A 178 19.82 22.43 -3.35
N HIS A 179 19.60 23.70 -3.73
CA HIS A 179 20.64 24.55 -4.34
C HIS A 179 21.87 24.77 -3.44
N ASN A 180 21.68 24.61 -2.12
CA ASN A 180 22.71 24.80 -1.10
C ASN A 180 23.50 23.53 -0.77
N GLU A 181 23.13 22.37 -1.35
CA GLU A 181 23.81 21.10 -1.12
C GLU A 181 24.89 20.88 -2.20
N ILE A 182 26.14 20.70 -1.78
CA ILE A 182 27.25 20.45 -2.70
C ILE A 182 27.28 18.96 -3.05
N MET A 183 27.11 18.63 -4.34
CA MET A 183 27.25 17.26 -4.84
C MET A 183 28.66 17.03 -5.37
N GLU A 184 29.43 16.21 -4.64
CA GLU A 184 30.78 15.88 -5.06
C GLU A 184 30.86 14.58 -5.87
N ILE A 185 29.87 13.70 -5.74
CA ILE A 185 29.73 12.43 -6.43
C ILE A 185 28.37 12.39 -7.14
N THR A 186 28.36 12.09 -8.43
CA THR A 186 27.14 11.92 -9.23
C THR A 186 27.22 10.64 -10.05
N THR A 187 26.16 9.84 -9.95
CA THR A 187 25.99 8.64 -10.77
C THR A 187 24.93 8.89 -11.82
N SER A 188 25.25 8.59 -13.07
CA SER A 188 24.30 8.71 -14.19
C SER A 188 23.32 7.54 -14.17
N VAL A 189 22.07 7.82 -14.56
CA VAL A 189 21.06 6.79 -14.79
C VAL A 189 20.85 6.60 -16.28
N LEU A 190 20.44 5.39 -16.67
CA LEU A 190 20.05 5.02 -18.02
C LEU A 190 18.70 4.30 -18.04
N ILE A 191 17.94 4.46 -19.12
CA ILE A 191 16.78 3.59 -19.38
C ILE A 191 17.25 2.36 -20.13
N THR A 192 16.93 1.20 -19.59
CA THR A 192 17.04 -0.09 -20.29
C THR A 192 15.67 -0.56 -20.73
N TRP A 193 15.57 -1.09 -21.93
CA TRP A 193 14.33 -1.61 -22.50
C TRP A 193 14.34 -3.12 -22.45
N ASN A 194 13.24 -3.70 -21.97
CA ASN A 194 12.99 -5.13 -22.02
C ASN A 194 11.62 -5.36 -22.68
N TYR A 195 11.63 -5.73 -23.95
CA TYR A 195 10.45 -5.73 -24.82
C TYR A 195 9.76 -4.37 -24.81
N TRP A 196 8.60 -4.27 -24.15
CA TRP A 196 7.76 -3.07 -24.08
C TRP A 196 7.88 -2.34 -22.73
N LYS A 197 8.71 -2.85 -21.82
CA LYS A 197 8.86 -2.29 -20.47
C LYS A 197 10.22 -1.60 -20.33
N SER A 198 10.19 -0.33 -19.98
CA SER A 198 11.36 0.46 -19.60
C SER A 198 11.74 0.21 -18.12
N ARG A 199 13.02 0.29 -17.81
CA ARG A 199 13.55 0.26 -16.44
C ARG A 199 14.64 1.31 -16.27
N LEU A 200 14.56 2.06 -15.19
CA LEU A 200 15.63 2.98 -14.77
C LEU A 200 16.77 2.19 -14.11
N CYS A 201 18.00 2.35 -14.61
CA CYS A 201 19.20 1.67 -14.13
C CYS A 201 20.31 2.67 -13.82
N GLY A 202 20.86 2.67 -12.60
CA GLY A 202 22.01 3.49 -12.23
C GLY A 202 23.33 2.87 -12.69
N ASP A 203 24.23 3.68 -13.25
CA ASP A 203 25.58 3.24 -13.65
C ASP A 203 26.60 3.47 -12.53
N PHE A 204 26.56 2.59 -11.51
CA PHE A 204 27.43 2.67 -10.33
C PHE A 204 28.86 2.16 -10.55
N ARG A 205 29.30 1.87 -11.79
CA ARG A 205 30.62 1.24 -12.03
C ARG A 205 31.78 2.05 -11.46
N ALA A 206 31.77 3.37 -11.68
CA ALA A 206 32.82 4.25 -11.17
C ALA A 206 32.81 4.30 -9.62
N LEU A 207 31.63 4.36 -9.02
CA LEU A 207 31.46 4.37 -7.57
C LEU A 207 31.92 3.03 -6.96
N ASN A 208 31.48 1.91 -7.53
CA ASN A 208 31.81 0.57 -7.03
C ASN A 208 33.32 0.29 -7.04
N ASN A 209 34.08 0.87 -7.98
CA ASN A 209 35.54 0.71 -8.05
C ASN A 209 36.28 1.42 -6.90
N CYS A 210 35.64 2.40 -6.25
CA CYS A 210 36.21 3.10 -5.10
C CYS A 210 35.45 2.82 -3.80
N THR A 211 34.44 1.95 -3.82
CA THR A 211 33.70 1.57 -2.61
C THR A 211 34.38 0.37 -1.97
N LYS A 212 34.68 0.49 -0.67
CA LYS A 212 35.21 -0.61 0.12
C LYS A 212 34.17 -1.72 0.22
N ALA A 213 34.53 -2.92 -0.20
CA ALA A 213 33.63 -4.07 -0.15
C ALA A 213 33.31 -4.45 1.30
N ASP A 214 32.02 -4.50 1.64
CA ASP A 214 31.56 -5.10 2.89
C ASP A 214 31.60 -6.63 2.77
N SER A 215 32.18 -7.28 3.78
CA SER A 215 32.30 -8.74 3.82
C SER A 215 31.14 -9.32 4.62
N HIS A 216 29.98 -9.39 3.98
CA HIS A 216 28.85 -10.16 4.51
C HIS A 216 28.61 -11.41 3.64
N PRO A 217 28.97 -12.62 4.11
CA PRO A 217 28.89 -13.81 3.28
C PRO A 217 27.44 -14.21 3.02
N ILE A 218 27.00 -14.08 1.77
CA ILE A 218 25.73 -14.64 1.31
C ILE A 218 25.86 -16.17 1.28
N PRO A 219 24.95 -16.93 1.93
CA PRO A 219 25.03 -18.38 1.93
C PRO A 219 24.92 -18.93 0.51
N ARG A 220 25.80 -19.89 0.16
CA ARG A 220 25.72 -20.55 -1.16
C ARG A 220 24.45 -21.39 -1.25
N VAL A 221 23.90 -21.47 -2.46
CA VAL A 221 22.67 -22.23 -2.76
C VAL A 221 22.71 -23.67 -2.22
N PRO A 222 23.79 -24.47 -2.38
CA PRO A 222 23.80 -25.85 -1.87
C PRO A 222 23.67 -25.94 -0.34
N HIS A 223 24.29 -25.00 0.40
CA HIS A 223 24.18 -24.96 1.85
C HIS A 223 22.75 -24.62 2.30
N ALA A 224 22.08 -23.71 1.59
CA ALA A 224 20.68 -23.40 1.85
C ALA A 224 19.78 -24.62 1.55
N LEU A 225 20.03 -25.35 0.47
CA LEU A 225 19.26 -26.55 0.08
C LEU A 225 19.43 -27.70 1.09
N HIS A 226 20.64 -27.97 1.57
CA HIS A 226 20.85 -29.00 2.61
C HIS A 226 20.07 -28.71 3.90
N LYS A 227 19.93 -27.43 4.28
CA LYS A 227 19.10 -27.05 5.43
C LYS A 227 17.62 -27.37 5.23
N LEU A 228 17.16 -27.41 3.97
CA LEU A 228 15.77 -27.72 3.62
C LEU A 228 15.50 -29.22 3.43
N GLU A 229 16.52 -30.08 3.44
CA GLU A 229 16.41 -31.52 3.12
C GLU A 229 15.39 -32.27 4.00
N LYS A 230 15.27 -31.87 5.27
CA LYS A 230 14.32 -32.49 6.23
C LYS A 230 12.99 -31.73 6.35
N ALA A 231 12.81 -30.64 5.60
CA ALA A 231 11.60 -29.85 5.66
C ALA A 231 10.44 -30.57 4.95
N LYS A 232 9.36 -30.82 5.68
CA LYS A 232 8.13 -31.39 5.12
C LYS A 232 7.26 -30.36 4.39
N TYR A 233 7.39 -29.10 4.80
CA TYR A 233 6.67 -27.96 4.24
C TYR A 233 7.65 -26.80 4.07
N ILE A 234 7.61 -26.13 2.93
CA ILE A 234 8.48 -25.00 2.60
C ILE A 234 7.59 -23.80 2.29
N THR A 235 7.85 -22.68 2.96
CA THR A 235 7.23 -21.40 2.66
C THR A 235 8.30 -20.49 2.08
N LYS A 236 8.02 -19.92 0.91
CA LYS A 236 8.89 -18.93 0.27
C LYS A 236 8.19 -17.58 0.34
N MET A 237 8.88 -16.59 0.88
CA MET A 237 8.46 -15.19 0.89
C MET A 237 9.52 -14.38 0.17
N ASP A 238 9.10 -13.33 -0.52
CA ASP A 238 9.99 -12.42 -1.25
C ASP A 238 9.68 -10.99 -0.81
N CYS A 239 10.72 -10.18 -0.60
CA CYS A 239 10.57 -8.79 -0.21
C CYS A 239 10.35 -7.93 -1.46
N MET A 240 9.13 -7.39 -1.61
CA MET A 240 8.84 -6.44 -2.67
C MET A 240 9.73 -5.20 -2.52
N LYS A 241 10.57 -4.93 -3.53
CA LYS A 241 11.52 -3.81 -3.53
C LYS A 241 12.47 -3.76 -2.31
N GLY A 242 12.91 -4.90 -1.78
CA GLY A 242 13.63 -4.98 -0.50
C GLY A 242 14.97 -4.23 -0.35
N PHE A 243 15.45 -3.50 -1.37
CA PHE A 243 16.60 -2.59 -1.23
C PHE A 243 16.20 -1.15 -0.87
N HIS A 244 14.92 -0.80 -1.05
CA HIS A 244 14.38 0.53 -0.78
C HIS A 244 13.62 0.53 0.55
#